data_AF-A0A2T2ZZT7-F1
#
_entry.id   AF-A0A2T2ZZT7-F1
#
_cell.length_a   1.000
_cell.length_b   1.000
_cell.length_c   1.000
_cell.angle_alpha   90.00
_cell.angle_beta   90.00
_cell.angle_gamma   90.00
#
_symmetry.space_group_name_H-M   'P 1'
#
loop_
_entity.id
_entity.type
_entity.pdbx_description
1 polymer ?
#
loop_
_entity_poly.entity_id
_entity_poly.type
_entity_poly.pdbx_seq_one_letter_code
_entity_poly.pdbx_strand_id
1 'polypeptide(L)'
;MQLSTILAVVSFVSSACAQTAVSTIHTITANLESTLPVYENAAISNAEIIAGAVTADAAVAAEAALNANLTAIVTALVSAGTQIAGATVNAAGGITNATVGLAQADINTLSTDVEIIVTLVEGIEATYNVIVKLGGNVQATAGAELVALQNVIAPFAAPLQAYVAGVLTSYVNATVSVTGLANAQADLIAVVNSVTATIGI
;
A
#
# COMPACT_ATOMS: atom_id res chain seq x y z
N MET A 1 -41.88 -6.20 17.89
CA MET A 1 -40.92 -7.27 17.51
C MET A 1 -40.16 -7.00 16.20
N GLN A 2 -40.66 -6.23 15.22
CA GLN A 2 -39.95 -6.02 13.95
C GLN A 2 -38.71 -5.11 14.00
N LEU A 3 -38.66 -4.12 14.90
CA LEU A 3 -37.54 -3.16 14.95
C LEU A 3 -36.21 -3.80 15.38
N SER A 4 -36.26 -4.71 16.37
CA SER A 4 -35.06 -5.41 16.87
C SER A 4 -34.49 -6.39 15.84
N THR A 5 -35.34 -7.02 15.02
CA THR A 5 -34.88 -7.96 13.98
C THR A 5 -34.23 -7.22 12.81
N ILE A 6 -34.79 -6.07 12.40
CA ILE A 6 -34.21 -5.25 11.33
C ILE A 6 -32.85 -4.70 11.78
N LEU A 7 -32.75 -4.21 13.02
CA LEU A 7 -31.48 -3.68 13.56
C LEU A 7 -30.41 -4.78 13.65
N ALA A 8 -30.77 -5.99 14.08
CA ALA A 8 -29.86 -7.12 14.12
C ALA A 8 -29.35 -7.53 12.73
N VAL A 9 -30.23 -7.59 11.73
CA VAL A 9 -29.86 -7.91 10.34
C VAL A 9 -28.93 -6.84 9.75
N VAL A 10 -29.23 -5.55 9.98
CA VAL A 10 -28.37 -4.45 9.52
C VAL A 10 -26.98 -4.51 10.17
N SER A 11 -26.91 -4.83 11.48
CA SER A 11 -25.63 -4.99 12.20
C SER A 11 -24.80 -6.22 11.77
N PHE A 12 -25.46 -7.28 11.31
CA PHE A 12 -24.81 -8.49 10.82
C PHE A 12 -24.24 -8.29 9.41
N VAL A 13 -25.02 -7.65 8.53
CA VAL A 13 -24.57 -7.33 7.17
C VAL A 13 -23.37 -6.37 7.21
N SER A 14 -23.39 -5.37 8.09
CA SER A 14 -22.28 -4.42 8.22
C SER A 14 -20.97 -5.04 8.71
N SER A 15 -21.04 -5.92 9.71
CA SER A 15 -19.85 -6.60 10.26
C SER A 15 -19.26 -7.64 9.29
N ALA A 16 -20.10 -8.32 8.50
CA ALA A 16 -19.64 -9.24 7.46
C ALA A 16 -18.92 -8.51 6.31
N CYS A 17 -19.43 -7.34 5.90
CA CYS A 17 -18.76 -6.50 4.90
C CYS A 17 -17.41 -5.98 5.38
N ALA A 18 -17.29 -5.59 6.66
CA ALA A 18 -16.03 -5.15 7.25
C ALA A 18 -14.99 -6.29 7.30
N GLN A 19 -15.37 -7.48 7.73
CA GLN A 19 -14.48 -8.66 7.73
C GLN A 19 -14.01 -9.03 6.33
N THR A 20 -14.91 -8.96 5.34
CA THR A 20 -14.57 -9.23 3.93
C THR A 20 -13.53 -8.23 3.42
N ALA A 21 -13.65 -6.95 3.80
CA ALA A 21 -12.67 -5.94 3.45
C ALA A 21 -11.29 -6.24 4.05
N VAL A 22 -11.22 -6.59 5.35
CA VAL A 22 -9.94 -6.97 6.00
C VAL A 22 -9.31 -8.18 5.32
N SER A 23 -10.08 -9.24 5.05
CA SER A 23 -9.57 -10.43 4.36
C SER A 23 -9.05 -10.14 2.95
N THR A 24 -9.72 -9.23 2.24
CA THR A 24 -9.28 -8.78 0.90
C THR A 24 -7.99 -7.97 1.00
N ILE A 25 -7.90 -7.03 1.95
CA ILE A 25 -6.69 -6.25 2.23
C ILE A 25 -5.53 -7.18 2.56
N HIS A 26 -5.75 -8.18 3.41
CA HIS A 26 -4.73 -9.16 3.78
C HIS A 26 -4.20 -9.92 2.58
N THR A 27 -5.09 -10.40 1.70
CA THR A 27 -4.70 -11.11 0.47
C THR A 27 -3.89 -10.21 -0.47
N ILE A 28 -4.30 -8.95 -0.63
CA ILE A 28 -3.59 -7.97 -1.45
C ILE A 28 -2.21 -7.70 -0.87
N THR A 29 -2.13 -7.53 0.44
CA THR A 29 -0.88 -7.24 1.16
C THR A 29 0.11 -8.39 1.03
N ALA A 30 -0.32 -9.63 1.24
CA ALA A 30 0.52 -10.82 1.06
C ALA A 30 1.02 -10.97 -0.39
N ASN A 31 0.20 -10.61 -1.39
CA ASN A 31 0.61 -10.60 -2.78
C ASN A 31 1.67 -9.52 -3.05
N LEU A 32 1.51 -8.31 -2.51
CA LEU A 32 2.52 -7.25 -2.65
C LEU A 32 3.82 -7.63 -1.94
N GLU A 33 3.74 -8.15 -0.71
CA GLU A 33 4.89 -8.59 0.10
C GLU A 33 5.74 -9.63 -0.64
N SER A 34 5.10 -10.55 -1.37
CA SER A 34 5.81 -11.57 -2.15
C SER A 34 6.35 -11.10 -3.50
N THR A 35 5.80 -10.01 -4.08
CA THR A 35 6.12 -9.62 -5.46
C THR A 35 6.97 -8.35 -5.56
N LEU A 36 6.67 -7.31 -4.78
CA LEU A 36 7.39 -6.02 -4.86
C LEU A 36 8.89 -6.16 -4.61
N PRO A 37 9.36 -6.89 -3.57
CA PRO A 37 10.81 -7.03 -3.35
C PRO A 37 11.54 -7.69 -4.52
N VAL A 38 10.87 -8.54 -5.31
CA VAL A 38 11.46 -9.16 -6.50
C VAL A 38 11.71 -8.10 -7.58
N TYR A 39 10.72 -7.25 -7.85
CA TYR A 39 10.85 -6.19 -8.83
C TYR A 39 11.83 -5.10 -8.38
N GLU A 40 11.84 -4.73 -7.10
CA GLU A 40 12.77 -3.75 -6.52
C GLU A 40 14.23 -4.22 -6.65
N ASN A 41 14.54 -5.44 -6.22
CA ASN A 41 15.88 -5.99 -6.31
C ASN A 41 16.36 -6.10 -7.76
N ALA A 42 15.46 -6.49 -8.68
CA ALA A 42 15.77 -6.55 -10.10
C ALA A 42 15.96 -5.15 -10.72
N ALA A 43 15.18 -4.16 -10.30
CA ALA A 43 15.36 -2.76 -10.72
C ALA A 43 16.72 -2.22 -10.25
N ILE A 44 17.08 -2.42 -8.99
CA ILE A 44 18.40 -2.02 -8.46
C ILE A 44 19.53 -2.69 -9.26
N SER A 45 19.45 -4.01 -9.45
CA SER A 45 20.48 -4.75 -10.18
C SER A 45 20.67 -4.23 -11.61
N ASN A 46 19.57 -3.95 -12.32
CA ASN A 46 19.64 -3.39 -13.67
C ASN A 46 20.17 -1.96 -13.70
N ALA A 47 19.79 -1.13 -12.72
CA ALA A 47 20.31 0.22 -12.57
C ALA A 47 21.83 0.23 -12.34
N GLU A 48 22.35 -0.71 -11.53
CA GLU A 48 23.79 -0.87 -11.31
C GLU A 48 24.53 -1.29 -12.59
N ILE A 49 23.94 -2.18 -13.39
CA ILE A 49 24.51 -2.58 -14.70
C ILE A 49 24.61 -1.37 -15.63
N ILE A 50 23.55 -0.55 -15.72
CA ILE A 50 23.55 0.67 -16.55
C ILE A 50 24.62 1.65 -16.06
N ALA A 51 24.72 1.85 -14.75
CA ALA A 51 25.71 2.76 -14.16
C ALA A 51 27.15 2.34 -14.43
N GLY A 52 27.41 1.02 -14.46
CA GLY A 52 28.73 0.45 -14.77
C GLY A 52 29.05 0.32 -16.26
N ALA A 53 28.10 0.62 -17.16
CA ALA A 53 28.28 0.40 -18.59
C ALA A 53 29.26 1.42 -19.21
N VAL A 54 30.23 0.91 -19.96
CA VAL A 54 31.24 1.74 -20.65
C VAL A 54 30.80 2.24 -22.02
N THR A 55 29.74 1.64 -22.58
CA THR A 55 29.10 2.05 -23.84
C THR A 55 27.57 1.96 -23.70
N ALA A 56 26.83 2.74 -24.50
CA ALA A 56 25.37 2.68 -24.50
C ALA A 56 24.85 1.28 -24.89
N ASP A 57 25.45 0.65 -25.90
CA ASP A 57 25.05 -0.70 -26.36
C ASP A 57 25.20 -1.78 -25.27
N ALA A 58 26.13 -1.60 -24.33
CA ALA A 58 26.35 -2.54 -23.23
C ALA A 58 25.23 -2.52 -22.18
N ALA A 59 24.43 -1.46 -22.12
CA ALA A 59 23.36 -1.27 -21.14
C ALA A 59 21.96 -1.59 -21.65
N VAL A 60 21.74 -1.69 -22.97
CA VAL A 60 20.39 -1.72 -23.59
C VAL A 60 19.44 -2.76 -22.97
N ALA A 61 19.93 -3.98 -22.72
CA ALA A 61 19.11 -5.02 -22.10
C ALA A 61 18.72 -4.68 -20.65
N ALA A 62 19.64 -4.08 -19.89
CA ALA A 62 19.40 -3.63 -18.53
C ALA A 62 18.47 -2.41 -18.49
N GLU A 63 18.55 -1.51 -19.47
CA GLU A 63 17.63 -0.38 -19.60
C GLU A 63 16.17 -0.84 -19.79
N ALA A 64 15.95 -1.76 -20.73
CA ALA A 64 14.62 -2.33 -20.97
C ALA A 64 14.09 -3.07 -19.73
N ALA A 65 14.96 -3.83 -19.05
CA ALA A 65 14.58 -4.58 -17.86
C ALA A 65 14.33 -3.67 -16.64
N LEU A 66 15.09 -2.58 -16.47
CA LEU A 66 14.84 -1.57 -15.45
C LEU A 66 13.45 -0.96 -15.61
N ASN A 67 13.11 -0.50 -16.82
CA ASN A 67 11.80 0.11 -17.08
C ASN A 67 10.66 -0.90 -16.91
N ALA A 68 10.86 -2.16 -17.31
CA ALA A 68 9.89 -3.22 -17.08
C ALA A 68 9.64 -3.47 -15.58
N ASN A 69 10.69 -3.50 -14.75
CA ASN A 69 10.56 -3.71 -13.31
C ASN A 69 9.87 -2.52 -12.62
N LEU A 70 10.26 -1.28 -12.94
CA LEU A 70 9.61 -0.10 -12.37
C LEU A 70 8.14 0.01 -12.80
N THR A 71 7.83 -0.33 -14.06
CA THR A 71 6.46 -0.42 -14.56
C THR A 71 5.66 -1.50 -13.81
N ALA A 72 6.28 -2.64 -13.51
CA ALA A 72 5.65 -3.72 -12.75
C ALA A 72 5.30 -3.27 -11.31
N ILE A 73 6.20 -2.54 -10.65
CA ILE A 73 5.95 -1.94 -9.32
C ILE A 73 4.75 -0.99 -9.40
N VAL A 74 4.77 -0.03 -10.33
CA VAL A 74 3.67 0.93 -10.50
C VAL A 74 2.34 0.22 -10.75
N THR A 75 2.34 -0.78 -11.64
CA THR A 75 1.14 -1.55 -11.99
C THR A 75 0.60 -2.32 -10.77
N ALA A 76 1.48 -2.94 -9.99
CA ALA A 76 1.09 -3.65 -8.77
C ALA A 76 0.44 -2.70 -7.75
N LEU A 77 1.01 -1.51 -7.55
CA LEU A 77 0.47 -0.49 -6.63
C LEU A 77 -0.89 0.06 -7.11
N VAL A 78 -1.03 0.40 -8.39
CA VAL A 78 -2.32 0.84 -8.97
C VAL A 78 -3.39 -0.23 -8.78
N SER A 79 -3.06 -1.49 -9.10
CA SER A 79 -3.98 -2.61 -8.98
C SER A 79 -4.39 -2.85 -7.53
N ALA A 80 -3.44 -2.85 -6.60
CA ALA A 80 -3.70 -3.00 -5.18
C ALA A 80 -4.56 -1.87 -4.63
N GLY A 81 -4.22 -0.61 -4.93
CA GLY A 81 -5.00 0.56 -4.48
C GLY A 81 -6.45 0.51 -4.99
N THR A 82 -6.65 0.10 -6.24
CA THR A 82 -7.99 -0.07 -6.83
C THR A 82 -8.78 -1.16 -6.12
N GLN A 83 -8.15 -2.30 -5.85
CA GLN A 83 -8.80 -3.42 -5.17
C GLN A 83 -9.12 -3.09 -3.71
N ILE A 84 -8.22 -2.40 -2.99
CA ILE A 84 -8.47 -1.91 -1.63
C ILE A 84 -9.64 -0.93 -1.64
N ALA A 85 -9.67 0.04 -2.55
CA ALA A 85 -10.78 0.96 -2.68
C ALA A 85 -12.11 0.22 -2.94
N GLY A 86 -12.12 -0.75 -3.85
CA GLY A 86 -13.28 -1.58 -4.12
C GLY A 86 -13.77 -2.37 -2.89
N ALA A 87 -12.84 -2.92 -2.10
CA ALA A 87 -13.15 -3.68 -0.89
C ALA A 87 -13.73 -2.80 0.22
N THR A 88 -13.27 -1.55 0.33
CA THR A 88 -13.60 -0.68 1.48
C THR A 88 -14.85 0.18 1.27
N VAL A 89 -15.26 0.47 0.03
CA VAL A 89 -16.46 1.27 -0.29
C VAL A 89 -17.73 0.71 0.37
N ASN A 90 -17.96 -0.60 0.28
CA ASN A 90 -19.14 -1.23 0.87
C ASN A 90 -19.01 -1.45 2.38
N ALA A 91 -17.78 -1.50 2.89
CA ALA A 91 -17.50 -1.68 4.31
C ALA A 91 -17.63 -0.38 5.12
N ALA A 92 -17.39 0.79 4.49
CA ALA A 92 -17.46 2.10 5.15
C ALA A 92 -18.85 2.41 5.75
N GLY A 93 -19.93 2.09 5.03
CA GLY A 93 -21.31 2.21 5.55
C GLY A 93 -21.64 1.20 6.66
N GLY A 94 -20.86 0.13 6.76
CA GLY A 94 -20.98 -0.87 7.83
C GLY A 94 -20.26 -0.47 9.12
N ILE A 95 -19.10 0.16 9.01
CA ILE A 95 -18.27 0.59 10.15
C ILE A 95 -18.98 1.62 11.02
N THR A 96 -19.72 2.57 10.44
CA THR A 96 -20.46 3.61 11.18
C THR A 96 -21.70 3.10 11.94
N ASN A 97 -22.23 1.93 11.59
CA ASN A 97 -23.45 1.36 12.19
C ASN A 97 -23.19 0.14 13.10
N ALA A 98 -21.94 -0.33 13.17
CA ALA A 98 -21.60 -1.55 13.87
C ALA A 98 -21.37 -1.30 15.37
N THR A 99 -22.44 -1.44 16.16
CA THR A 99 -22.34 -1.72 17.61
C THR A 99 -21.72 -3.11 17.88
N VAL A 100 -21.39 -3.86 16.82
CA VAL A 100 -20.68 -5.14 16.77
C VAL A 100 -19.61 -5.02 15.69
N GLY A 101 -18.54 -4.26 15.95
CA GLY A 101 -17.48 -4.04 14.98
C GLY A 101 -16.64 -5.30 14.69
N LEU A 102 -15.66 -5.16 13.80
CA LEU A 102 -14.58 -6.12 13.54
C LEU A 102 -14.14 -6.92 14.79
N ALA A 103 -13.93 -8.22 14.62
CA ALA A 103 -13.38 -9.01 15.71
C ALA A 103 -11.96 -8.53 16.03
N GLN A 104 -11.50 -8.78 17.25
CA GLN A 104 -10.15 -8.37 17.64
C GLN A 104 -9.06 -8.99 16.74
N ALA A 105 -9.30 -10.21 16.24
CA ALA A 105 -8.43 -10.85 15.27
C ALA A 105 -8.34 -10.05 13.96
N ASP A 106 -9.45 -9.54 13.43
CA ASP A 106 -9.47 -8.76 12.19
C ASP A 106 -8.75 -7.42 12.36
N ILE A 107 -8.90 -6.77 13.52
CA ILE A 107 -8.17 -5.53 13.84
C ILE A 107 -6.66 -5.80 13.88
N ASN A 108 -6.24 -6.91 14.49
CA ASN A 108 -4.83 -7.27 14.56
C ASN A 108 -4.28 -7.59 13.16
N THR A 109 -5.03 -8.33 12.34
CA THR A 109 -4.67 -8.59 10.93
C THR A 109 -4.51 -7.28 10.16
N LEU A 110 -5.47 -6.38 10.27
CA LEU A 110 -5.40 -5.07 9.62
C LEU A 110 -4.20 -4.24 10.10
N SER A 111 -3.86 -4.29 11.39
CA SER A 111 -2.67 -3.62 11.93
C SER A 111 -1.40 -4.17 11.28
N THR A 112 -1.25 -5.50 11.24
CA THR A 112 -0.11 -6.17 10.60
C THR A 112 -0.03 -5.83 9.11
N ASP A 113 -1.16 -5.84 8.40
CA ASP A 113 -1.19 -5.52 6.97
C ASP A 113 -0.75 -4.07 6.71
N VAL A 114 -1.17 -3.13 7.57
CA VAL A 114 -0.72 -1.73 7.48
C VAL A 114 0.78 -1.61 7.72
N GLU A 115 1.33 -2.32 8.72
CA GLU A 115 2.77 -2.34 9.00
C GLU A 115 3.60 -2.93 7.83
N ILE A 116 3.09 -3.98 7.18
CA ILE A 116 3.70 -4.54 5.97
C ILE A 116 3.67 -3.50 4.85
N ILE A 117 2.54 -2.82 4.64
CA ILE A 117 2.43 -1.78 3.61
C ILE A 117 3.38 -0.61 3.89
N VAL A 118 3.58 -0.22 5.15
CA VAL A 118 4.60 0.76 5.53
C VAL A 118 5.98 0.30 5.05
N THR A 119 6.37 -0.93 5.40
CA THR A 119 7.66 -1.51 5.02
C THR A 119 7.85 -1.56 3.50
N LEU A 120 6.79 -1.87 2.75
CA LEU A 120 6.83 -1.89 1.28
C LEU A 120 7.01 -0.47 0.71
N VAL A 121 6.34 0.53 1.27
CA VAL A 121 6.50 1.93 0.84
C VAL A 121 7.92 2.44 1.14
N GLU A 122 8.52 2.07 2.28
CA GLU A 122 9.92 2.36 2.59
C GLU A 122 10.88 1.67 1.60
N GLY A 123 10.59 0.43 1.20
CA GLY A 123 11.35 -0.31 0.18
C GLY A 123 11.35 0.40 -1.19
N ILE A 124 10.20 0.94 -1.59
CA ILE A 124 10.07 1.73 -2.82
C ILE A 124 10.89 3.02 -2.73
N GLU A 125 10.85 3.71 -1.58
CA GLU A 125 11.66 4.91 -1.34
C GLU A 125 13.16 4.61 -1.44
N ALA A 126 13.60 3.52 -0.82
CA ALA A 126 14.99 3.07 -0.89
C ALA A 126 15.41 2.76 -2.33
N THR A 127 14.57 2.03 -3.07
CA THR A 127 14.80 1.71 -4.48
C THR A 127 14.93 2.98 -5.33
N TYR A 128 14.00 3.93 -5.18
CA TYR A 128 14.05 5.23 -5.85
C TYR A 128 15.38 5.95 -5.55
N ASN A 129 15.74 6.05 -4.28
CA ASN A 129 16.95 6.74 -3.85
C ASN A 129 18.23 6.10 -4.40
N VAL A 130 18.29 4.78 -4.49
CA VAL A 130 19.43 4.08 -5.11
C VAL A 130 19.51 4.43 -6.59
N ILE A 131 18.41 4.31 -7.34
CA ILE A 131 18.37 4.59 -8.78
C ILE A 131 18.78 6.04 -9.08
N VAL A 132 18.27 7.00 -8.32
CA VAL A 132 18.63 8.42 -8.47
C VAL A 132 20.13 8.65 -8.20
N LYS A 133 20.71 7.98 -7.20
CA LYS A 133 22.15 8.14 -6.87
C LYS A 133 23.10 7.55 -7.91
N LEU A 134 22.64 6.62 -8.74
CA LEU A 134 23.48 5.92 -9.73
C LEU A 134 23.84 6.77 -10.97
N GLY A 135 23.32 7.99 -11.08
CA GLY A 135 23.80 9.01 -12.02
C GLY A 135 22.87 9.26 -13.21
N GLY A 136 23.26 10.22 -14.05
CA GLY A 136 22.39 10.81 -15.08
C GLY A 136 21.91 9.83 -16.15
N ASN A 137 22.71 8.82 -16.52
CA ASN A 137 22.32 7.83 -17.53
C ASN A 137 21.15 6.96 -17.03
N VAL A 138 21.25 6.45 -15.80
CA VAL A 138 20.18 5.65 -15.17
C VAL A 138 18.91 6.49 -15.03
N GLN A 139 19.04 7.74 -14.59
CA GLN A 139 17.90 8.66 -14.45
C GLN A 139 17.25 8.98 -15.80
N ALA A 140 18.02 9.13 -16.88
CA ALA A 140 17.48 9.38 -18.21
C ALA A 140 16.67 8.18 -18.72
N THR A 141 17.11 6.95 -18.42
CA THR A 141 16.40 5.72 -18.78
C THR A 141 15.11 5.54 -18.00
N ALA A 142 15.16 5.74 -16.67
CA ALA A 142 14.06 5.44 -15.76
C ALA A 142 13.15 6.64 -15.45
N GLY A 143 13.42 7.82 -16.02
CA GLY A 143 12.81 9.08 -15.58
C GLY A 143 11.28 9.06 -15.62
N ALA A 144 10.68 8.49 -16.67
CA ALA A 144 9.22 8.41 -16.79
C ALA A 144 8.62 7.47 -15.72
N GLU A 145 9.26 6.34 -15.48
CA GLU A 145 8.85 5.34 -14.50
C GLU A 145 9.06 5.83 -13.05
N LEU A 146 10.13 6.57 -12.81
CA LEU A 146 10.36 7.26 -11.53
C LEU A 146 9.25 8.27 -11.27
N VAL A 147 8.87 9.08 -12.28
CA VAL A 147 7.72 10.01 -12.19
C VAL A 147 6.40 9.25 -11.93
N ALA A 148 6.20 8.09 -12.57
CA ALA A 148 5.03 7.26 -12.36
C ALA A 148 4.97 6.69 -10.93
N LEU A 149 6.11 6.29 -10.35
CA LEU A 149 6.20 5.87 -8.95
C LEU A 149 5.77 6.98 -7.99
N GLN A 150 6.21 8.23 -8.21
CA GLN A 150 5.81 9.36 -7.36
C GLN A 150 4.29 9.54 -7.36
N ASN A 151 3.70 9.43 -8.55
CA ASN A 151 2.27 9.69 -8.74
C ASN A 151 1.38 8.57 -8.20
N VAL A 152 1.89 7.37 -7.91
CA VAL A 152 1.06 6.23 -7.47
C VAL A 152 1.06 6.02 -5.96
N ILE A 153 2.10 6.43 -5.22
CA ILE A 153 2.22 6.13 -3.78
C ILE A 153 1.05 6.67 -2.96
N ALA A 154 0.75 7.97 -3.10
CA ALA A 154 -0.35 8.58 -2.35
C ALA A 154 -1.74 8.00 -2.74
N PRO A 155 -2.08 7.86 -4.04
CA PRO A 155 -3.32 7.18 -4.44
C PRO A 155 -3.44 5.73 -3.99
N PHE A 156 -2.33 5.00 -3.93
CA PHE A 156 -2.29 3.62 -3.43
C PHE A 156 -2.68 3.53 -1.94
N ALA A 157 -2.09 4.39 -1.10
CA ALA A 157 -2.30 4.34 0.35
C ALA A 157 -3.61 4.98 0.82
N ALA A 158 -4.16 5.95 0.06
CA ALA A 158 -5.33 6.73 0.49
C ALA A 158 -6.58 5.91 0.86
N PRO A 159 -6.99 4.88 0.07
CA PRO A 159 -8.15 4.07 0.43
C PRO A 159 -7.97 3.29 1.74
N LEU A 160 -6.76 2.80 2.00
CA LEU A 160 -6.42 2.10 3.24
C LEU A 160 -6.44 3.07 4.43
N GLN A 161 -5.83 4.24 4.29
CA GLN A 161 -5.83 5.27 5.34
C GLN A 161 -7.25 5.68 5.74
N ALA A 162 -8.13 5.89 4.75
CA ALA A 162 -9.53 6.25 4.98
C ALA A 162 -10.30 5.13 5.68
N TYR A 163 -10.07 3.87 5.28
CA TYR A 163 -10.69 2.71 5.92
C TYR A 163 -10.25 2.54 7.37
N VAL A 164 -8.95 2.61 7.63
CA VAL A 164 -8.39 2.51 8.99
C VAL A 164 -8.89 3.66 9.87
N ALA A 165 -8.95 4.89 9.35
CA ALA A 165 -9.54 6.02 10.07
C ALA A 165 -10.99 5.73 10.46
N GLY A 166 -11.79 5.21 9.52
CA GLY A 166 -13.16 4.80 9.78
C GLY A 166 -13.24 3.76 10.90
N VAL A 167 -12.41 2.71 10.85
CA VAL A 167 -12.34 1.70 11.91
C VAL A 167 -12.02 2.35 13.26
N LEU A 168 -10.95 3.15 13.36
CA LEU A 168 -10.56 3.79 14.62
C LEU A 168 -11.67 4.69 15.20
N THR A 169 -12.40 5.43 14.35
CA THR A 169 -13.52 6.29 14.81
C THR A 169 -14.69 5.50 15.38
N SER A 170 -14.89 4.25 14.97
CA SER A 170 -15.92 3.38 15.55
C SER A 170 -15.49 2.71 16.86
N TYR A 171 -14.20 2.77 17.21
CA TYR A 171 -13.60 2.03 18.33
C TYR A 171 -13.05 2.92 19.45
N VAL A 172 -13.54 4.16 19.59
CA VAL A 172 -13.03 5.20 20.51
C VAL A 172 -12.85 4.76 21.98
N ASN A 173 -13.47 3.63 22.40
CA ASN A 173 -13.39 3.08 23.77
C ASN A 173 -12.62 1.74 23.91
N ALA A 174 -11.97 1.21 22.87
CA ALA A 174 -11.24 -0.06 22.93
C ALA A 174 -9.73 0.15 23.16
N THR A 175 -9.13 -0.60 24.10
CA THR A 175 -7.98 -0.13 24.90
C THR A 175 -6.58 -0.43 24.39
N VAL A 176 -6.29 -1.54 23.71
CA VAL A 176 -4.90 -1.93 23.39
C VAL A 176 -4.67 -2.20 21.91
N SER A 177 -5.46 -3.07 21.29
CA SER A 177 -5.23 -3.42 19.89
C SER A 177 -5.61 -2.32 18.89
N VAL A 178 -6.51 -1.43 19.30
CA VAL A 178 -6.84 -0.22 18.52
C VAL A 178 -5.67 0.78 18.58
N THR A 179 -4.88 0.76 19.66
CA THR A 179 -3.63 1.53 19.75
C THR A 179 -2.59 1.02 18.75
N GLY A 180 -2.47 -0.30 18.56
CA GLY A 180 -1.60 -0.87 17.52
C GLY A 180 -1.99 -0.37 16.12
N LEU A 181 -3.27 -0.49 15.78
CA LEU A 181 -3.79 0.01 14.50
C LEU A 181 -3.62 1.53 14.32
N ALA A 182 -3.78 2.31 15.40
CA ALA A 182 -3.58 3.75 15.37
C ALA A 182 -2.11 4.13 15.12
N ASN A 183 -1.16 3.42 15.74
CA ASN A 183 0.27 3.61 15.50
C ASN A 183 0.62 3.25 14.04
N ALA A 184 0.18 2.08 13.57
CA ALA A 184 0.39 1.65 12.19
C ALA A 184 -0.19 2.66 11.18
N GLN A 185 -1.37 3.24 11.47
CA GLN A 185 -1.93 4.30 10.64
C GLN A 185 -1.06 5.56 10.62
N ALA A 186 -0.55 5.98 11.78
CA ALA A 186 0.32 7.15 11.88
C ALA A 186 1.62 6.92 11.10
N ASP A 187 2.21 5.73 11.20
CA ASP A 187 3.41 5.34 10.45
C ASP A 187 3.14 5.32 8.94
N LEU A 188 1.98 4.81 8.50
CA LEU A 188 1.57 4.86 7.09
C LEU A 188 1.44 6.29 6.57
N ILE A 189 0.86 7.20 7.35
CA ILE A 189 0.76 8.61 6.97
C ILE A 189 2.15 9.24 6.92
N ALA A 190 3.00 8.95 7.91
CA ALA A 190 4.36 9.49 7.99
C ALA A 190 5.21 9.03 6.81
N VAL A 191 5.22 7.74 6.48
CA VAL A 191 5.99 7.20 5.35
C VAL A 191 5.46 7.73 4.03
N VAL A 192 4.14 7.79 3.80
CA VAL A 192 3.59 8.34 2.56
C VAL A 192 3.97 9.80 2.37
N ASN A 193 3.95 10.60 3.45
CA ASN A 193 4.39 11.99 3.42
C ASN A 193 5.91 12.09 3.18
N SER A 194 6.72 11.25 3.83
CA SER A 194 8.16 11.17 3.61
C SER A 194 8.46 10.86 2.15
N VAL A 195 7.89 9.78 1.62
CA VAL A 195 8.08 9.37 0.23
C VAL A 195 7.61 10.45 -0.73
N THR A 196 6.44 11.05 -0.52
CA THR A 196 5.96 12.13 -1.39
C THR A 196 6.89 13.34 -1.35
N ALA A 197 7.54 13.63 -0.22
CA ALA A 197 8.53 14.71 -0.11
C ALA A 197 9.91 14.34 -0.68
N THR A 198 10.39 13.12 -0.46
CA THR A 198 11.69 12.61 -0.93
C THR A 198 11.68 12.39 -2.44
N ILE A 199 10.58 11.84 -2.94
CA ILE A 199 10.39 11.54 -4.35
C ILE A 199 9.88 12.79 -5.10
N GLY A 200 9.05 13.64 -4.47
CA GLY A 200 8.36 14.76 -5.11
C GLY A 200 9.03 16.14 -5.05
N ILE A 201 10.36 16.24 -4.93
CA ILE A 201 11.10 17.52 -4.98
C ILE A 201 12.31 17.42 -5.92
#